data_AF-A0A9U8E1P6-F1
#
_entry.id   AF-A0A9U8E1P6-F1
#
_cell.length_a   1.000
_cell.length_b   1.000
_cell.length_c   1.000
_cell.angle_alpha   90.00
_cell.angle_beta   90.00
_cell.angle_gamma   90.00
#
_symmetry.space_group_name_H-M   'P 1'
#
loop_
_entity.id
_entity.type
_entity.pdbx_description
1 polymer ?
#
loop_
_entity_poly.entity_id
_entity_poly.type
_entity_poly.pdbx_seq_one_letter_code
_entity_poly.pdbx_strand_id
1 'polypeptide(L)'
;MDVTNVGHVRSATSSTQVVRIVHISDTHLGHNALTPPRPLSGNISIRRSISSDSPNQIINEKGVNAFEKRSSSCKDSHENSFHKGGVFLSSLSGSYSTSANEIPSGDILIHSGDFYSNHSGVFSRSDNFEEIVQMMNDFFDRFPHKIKLFVAGNHETALEHKKLHTIQERLISATYLCNTSFTYKGINFYGAPYSPFRLMTNARGFICNSRKIAAHWREIPSKTDVLITHAPPYGILDLATDWSTRKIPKLSKAFHRVILASTCETCGLEHPGRSHWGCPHLRDEVLIRIKPQLHLFGHVHDGNGIMTKKGITFANSSYAIFKRPHIFDFFTNT
;
A
#
# COMPACT_ATOMS: atom_id res chain seq x y z
N MET A 1 20.16 53.09 -34.93
CA MET A 1 18.79 52.60 -35.12
C MET A 1 18.83 51.43 -36.09
N ASP A 2 18.68 50.17 -35.71
CA ASP A 2 18.75 49.51 -34.39
C ASP A 2 19.22 48.05 -34.61
N VAL A 3 20.22 47.56 -33.86
CA VAL A 3 20.08 46.78 -32.61
C VAL A 3 19.37 45.42 -32.81
N THR A 4 20.22 44.38 -32.91
CA THR A 4 20.06 42.98 -32.44
C THR A 4 18.65 42.42 -32.11
N ASN A 5 18.36 41.19 -32.57
CA ASN A 5 18.55 40.03 -31.69
C ASN A 5 18.47 38.65 -32.35
N VAL A 6 19.21 37.70 -31.75
CA VAL A 6 19.18 36.27 -32.09
C VAL A 6 18.03 35.60 -31.33
N GLY A 7 17.10 34.98 -32.06
CA GLY A 7 15.99 34.21 -31.50
C GLY A 7 16.15 32.71 -31.75
N HIS A 8 16.97 32.02 -30.96
CA HIS A 8 16.91 30.55 -30.93
C HIS A 8 15.55 30.12 -30.38
N VAL A 9 14.73 29.50 -31.23
CA VAL A 9 13.53 28.78 -30.81
C VAL A 9 13.98 27.59 -29.97
N ARG A 10 14.00 27.77 -28.64
CA ARG A 10 14.13 26.67 -27.70
C ARG A 10 12.89 25.79 -27.85
N SER A 11 13.04 24.66 -28.55
CA SER A 11 12.14 23.53 -28.44
C SER A 11 12.15 23.05 -26.99
N ALA A 12 11.22 23.58 -26.18
CA ALA A 12 10.98 23.12 -24.83
C ALA A 12 10.36 21.72 -24.90
N THR A 13 11.21 20.69 -24.93
CA THR A 13 10.79 19.31 -24.71
C THR A 13 10.27 19.21 -23.28
N SER A 14 8.96 19.28 -23.08
CA SER A 14 8.34 19.07 -21.77
C SER A 14 8.61 17.64 -21.33
N SER A 15 9.63 17.43 -20.50
CA SER A 15 9.99 16.12 -19.98
C SER A 15 8.99 15.73 -18.90
N THR A 16 7.91 15.06 -19.29
CA THR A 16 6.94 14.49 -18.35
C THR A 16 7.67 13.60 -17.35
N GLN A 17 7.73 14.01 -16.09
CA GLN A 17 8.38 13.22 -15.06
C GLN A 17 7.36 12.19 -14.57
N VAL A 18 7.72 10.92 -14.73
CA VAL A 18 6.96 9.79 -14.19
C VAL A 18 7.50 9.43 -12.81
N VAL A 19 6.60 9.23 -11.84
CA VAL A 19 6.92 8.59 -10.55
C VAL A 19 6.14 7.30 -10.47
N ARG A 20 6.84 6.16 -10.48
CA ARG A 20 6.21 4.83 -10.41
C ARG A 20 6.03 4.38 -8.97
N ILE A 21 4.78 4.16 -8.58
CA ILE A 21 4.38 3.56 -7.30
C ILE A 21 4.07 2.09 -7.52
N VAL A 22 4.65 1.23 -6.67
CA VAL A 22 4.32 -0.19 -6.56
C VAL A 22 3.67 -0.42 -5.19
N HIS A 23 2.47 -0.99 -5.16
CA HIS A 23 1.68 -1.18 -3.94
C HIS A 23 1.44 -2.67 -3.65
N ILE A 24 1.65 -3.04 -2.40
CA ILE A 24 1.40 -4.37 -1.81
C ILE A 24 0.73 -4.22 -0.44
N SER A 25 0.14 -5.30 0.06
CA SER A 25 -0.44 -5.38 1.41
C SER A 25 -0.53 -6.84 1.83
N ASP A 26 -0.73 -7.12 3.12
CA ASP A 26 -1.16 -8.43 3.61
C ASP A 26 -0.21 -9.58 3.22
N THR A 27 1.10 -9.33 3.24
CA THR A 27 2.11 -10.30 2.83
C THR A 27 2.29 -11.46 3.81
N HIS A 28 1.65 -11.41 4.99
CA HIS A 28 1.79 -12.41 6.06
C HIS A 28 1.53 -13.88 5.65
N LEU A 29 0.64 -14.18 4.68
CA LEU A 29 0.47 -15.54 4.14
C LEU A 29 1.45 -15.89 3.02
N GLY A 30 2.03 -14.88 2.37
CA GLY A 30 2.94 -15.00 1.23
C GLY A 30 4.42 -14.77 1.54
N HIS A 31 4.76 -14.42 2.79
CA HIS A 31 6.05 -13.84 3.17
C HIS A 31 7.23 -14.69 2.68
N ASN A 32 7.24 -16.01 2.93
CA ASN A 32 8.32 -16.90 2.50
C ASN A 32 8.52 -16.97 0.96
N ALA A 33 7.50 -16.67 0.15
CA ALA A 33 7.62 -16.62 -1.31
C ALA A 33 8.23 -15.29 -1.80
N LEU A 34 8.03 -14.20 -1.06
CA LEU A 34 8.68 -12.91 -1.29
C LEU A 34 10.05 -12.81 -0.60
N THR A 35 10.35 -13.73 0.31
CA THR A 35 11.58 -13.78 1.12
C THR A 35 12.18 -15.18 1.10
N PRO A 36 12.80 -15.61 -0.02
CA PRO A 36 13.60 -16.83 -0.02
C PRO A 36 14.71 -16.74 1.05
N PRO A 37 15.22 -17.89 1.55
CA PRO A 37 16.19 -17.91 2.62
C PRO A 37 17.41 -17.03 2.32
N ARG A 38 17.89 -16.31 3.34
CA ARG A 38 19.16 -15.59 3.28
C ARG A 38 20.26 -16.61 2.91
N PRO A 39 21.07 -16.41 1.85
CA PRO A 39 22.36 -17.07 1.82
C PRO A 39 23.10 -16.66 3.10
N LEU A 40 23.65 -17.64 3.83
CA LEU A 40 24.33 -17.40 5.10
C LEU A 40 25.35 -16.27 4.90
N SER A 41 25.22 -15.20 5.68
CA SER A 41 25.88 -13.94 5.39
C SER A 41 27.39 -14.05 5.59
N GLY A 42 28.12 -14.24 4.49
CA GLY A 42 29.41 -13.56 4.36
C GLY A 42 29.18 -12.06 4.51
N ASN A 43 30.10 -11.38 5.19
CA ASN A 43 29.94 -9.98 5.62
C ASN A 43 29.76 -9.01 4.44
N ILE A 44 28.52 -8.78 3.99
CA ILE A 44 28.18 -7.65 3.14
C ILE A 44 28.06 -6.44 4.06
N SER A 45 28.97 -5.48 3.91
CA SER A 45 28.92 -4.21 4.63
C SER A 45 27.78 -3.32 4.06
N ILE A 46 26.58 -3.46 4.64
CA ILE A 46 25.39 -2.69 4.22
C ILE A 46 25.60 -1.21 4.56
N ARG A 47 26.02 -0.41 3.58
CA ARG A 47 26.01 1.05 3.66
C ARG A 47 24.70 1.57 3.07
N ARG A 48 24.13 2.59 3.70
CA ARG A 48 22.91 3.27 3.25
C ARG A 48 23.26 4.64 2.68
N SER A 49 22.56 5.05 1.64
CA SER A 49 22.74 6.36 1.03
C SER A 49 22.34 7.49 1.99
N ILE A 50 23.15 8.54 2.05
CA ILE A 50 22.87 9.77 2.82
C ILE A 50 22.14 10.81 1.94
N SER A 51 21.81 10.46 0.69
CA SER A 51 21.11 11.36 -0.24
C SER A 51 19.63 11.52 0.13
N SER A 52 19.16 12.77 0.12
CA SER A 52 17.74 13.13 0.22
C SER A 52 16.86 12.46 -0.84
N ASP A 53 17.43 12.13 -2.00
CA ASP A 53 16.69 11.64 -3.15
C ASP A 53 16.46 10.12 -3.10
N SER A 54 17.19 9.40 -2.24
CA SER A 54 17.12 7.94 -2.08
C SER A 54 17.63 7.47 -0.70
N PRO A 55 17.07 7.96 0.42
CA PRO A 55 17.59 7.72 1.78
C PRO A 55 17.57 6.25 2.21
N ASN A 56 16.74 5.40 1.59
CA ASN A 56 16.59 3.98 1.93
C ASN A 56 17.26 3.05 0.90
N GLN A 57 18.20 3.58 0.11
CA GLN A 57 18.95 2.81 -0.88
C GLN A 57 20.18 2.16 -0.24
N ILE A 58 20.30 0.84 -0.39
CA ILE A 58 21.53 0.11 -0.06
C ILE A 58 22.54 0.26 -1.19
N ILE A 59 23.74 0.65 -0.81
CA ILE A 59 24.91 0.71 -1.68
C ILE A 59 25.93 -0.33 -1.24
N ASN A 60 26.60 -0.93 -2.22
CA ASN A 60 27.74 -1.80 -2.00
C ASN A 60 28.99 -0.98 -1.60
N GLU A 61 30.11 -1.65 -1.36
CA GLU A 61 31.38 -1.04 -0.95
C GLU A 61 31.93 -0.01 -1.96
N LYS A 62 31.45 -0.05 -3.21
CA LYS A 62 31.82 0.90 -4.30
C LYS A 62 30.82 2.05 -4.44
N GLY A 63 29.84 2.18 -3.54
CA GLY A 63 28.83 3.24 -3.57
C GLY A 63 27.70 3.03 -4.59
N VAL A 64 27.62 1.85 -5.23
CA VAL A 64 26.62 1.54 -6.27
C VAL A 64 25.47 0.73 -5.66
N ASN A 65 24.24 0.94 -6.16
CA ASN A 65 23.05 0.22 -5.72
C ASN A 65 23.27 -1.31 -5.70
N ALA A 66 23.10 -1.93 -4.54
CA ALA A 66 23.41 -3.35 -4.35
C ALA A 66 22.47 -4.31 -5.10
N PHE A 67 21.33 -3.82 -5.60
CA PHE A 67 20.27 -4.63 -6.24
C PHE A 67 19.93 -4.18 -7.67
N GLU A 68 20.78 -3.34 -8.29
CA GLU A 68 20.54 -2.85 -9.64
C GLU A 68 20.78 -3.93 -10.70
N LYS A 69 19.69 -4.56 -11.15
CA LYS A 69 19.67 -5.25 -12.45
C LYS A 69 19.59 -4.21 -13.56
N ARG A 70 20.51 -4.28 -14.53
CA ARG A 70 20.45 -3.48 -15.78
C ARG A 70 19.09 -3.68 -16.44
N SER A 71 18.27 -2.62 -16.51
CA SER A 71 16.98 -2.65 -17.19
C SER A 71 17.07 -1.90 -18.53
N SER A 72 16.53 -2.52 -19.57
CA SER A 72 16.41 -1.93 -20.90
C SER A 72 15.25 -0.94 -20.96
N SER A 73 15.41 0.13 -21.73
CA SER A 73 14.38 1.15 -21.92
C SER A 73 13.20 0.62 -22.74
N CYS A 74 12.01 1.11 -22.42
CA CYS A 74 10.86 1.07 -23.33
C CYS A 74 10.20 2.45 -23.36
N LYS A 75 9.76 2.84 -24.55
CA LYS A 75 8.84 3.95 -24.80
C LYS A 75 7.45 3.34 -24.89
N ASP A 76 6.41 4.06 -24.48
CA ASP A 76 5.11 4.01 -25.14
C ASP A 76 4.28 5.25 -24.78
N SER A 77 3.30 5.55 -25.63
CA SER A 77 2.44 6.74 -25.62
C SER A 77 0.98 6.37 -25.41
N HIS A 78 0.17 7.21 -24.76
CA HIS A 78 -1.24 7.50 -25.12
C HIS A 78 -1.83 8.64 -24.23
N GLU A 79 -2.87 9.31 -24.71
CA GLU A 79 -3.64 10.35 -23.98
C GLU A 79 -4.74 9.73 -23.09
N ASN A 80 -5.53 10.41 -22.25
CA ASN A 80 -5.77 11.85 -21.93
C ASN A 80 -6.25 11.90 -20.44
N SER A 81 -6.41 13.01 -19.69
CA SER A 81 -6.33 14.46 -19.97
C SER A 81 -5.96 15.24 -18.70
N PHE A 82 -5.72 16.56 -18.81
CA PHE A 82 -4.97 17.31 -17.79
C PHE A 82 -5.82 18.18 -16.85
N HIS A 83 -5.62 17.99 -15.55
CA HIS A 83 -5.82 19.01 -14.51
C HIS A 83 -4.48 19.39 -13.88
N LYS A 84 -4.38 20.65 -13.40
CA LYS A 84 -3.14 21.21 -12.83
C LYS A 84 -2.76 20.46 -11.55
N GLY A 85 -1.76 19.59 -11.63
CA GLY A 85 -1.27 18.78 -10.52
C GLY A 85 -0.65 17.44 -10.92
N GLY A 86 -0.96 16.94 -12.13
CA GLY A 86 -0.55 15.60 -12.57
C GLY A 86 -1.65 14.56 -12.37
N VAL A 87 -1.46 13.36 -12.92
CA VAL A 87 -2.48 12.28 -12.94
C VAL A 87 -1.84 10.93 -12.63
N PHE A 88 -2.52 10.10 -11.82
CA PHE A 88 -2.20 8.69 -11.63
C PHE A 88 -2.90 7.80 -12.67
N LEU A 89 -2.15 6.98 -13.40
CA LEU A 89 -2.69 5.92 -14.24
C LEU A 89 -2.28 4.54 -13.70
N SER A 90 -3.24 3.63 -13.55
CA SER A 90 -2.97 2.23 -13.21
C SER A 90 -2.50 1.47 -14.46
N SER A 91 -1.29 0.93 -14.46
CA SER A 91 -0.76 0.15 -15.59
C SER A 91 -1.27 -1.30 -15.57
N LEU A 92 -2.53 -1.49 -15.95
CA LEU A 92 -3.13 -2.82 -16.15
C LEU A 92 -2.73 -3.48 -17.49
N SER A 93 -2.02 -2.77 -18.36
CA SER A 93 -1.77 -3.17 -19.76
C SER A 93 -0.33 -2.90 -20.21
N GLY A 94 0.64 -3.51 -19.54
CA GLY A 94 2.02 -3.61 -20.01
C GLY A 94 2.51 -5.04 -19.91
N SER A 95 3.11 -5.58 -20.97
CA SER A 95 3.61 -6.96 -21.08
C SER A 95 4.87 -7.22 -20.25
N TYR A 96 4.88 -6.78 -19.00
CA TYR A 96 5.79 -7.30 -17.99
C TYR A 96 5.38 -8.73 -17.66
N SER A 97 6.16 -9.68 -18.18
CA SER A 97 6.18 -11.07 -17.71
C SER A 97 6.83 -11.14 -16.32
N THR A 98 6.34 -10.37 -15.34
CA THR A 98 6.59 -10.65 -13.93
C THR A 98 5.89 -11.96 -13.62
N SER A 99 6.66 -12.94 -13.16
CA SER A 99 6.06 -14.13 -12.58
C SER A 99 5.16 -13.70 -11.39
N ALA A 100 4.09 -14.44 -11.10
CA ALA A 100 3.10 -14.07 -10.08
C ALA A 100 3.62 -14.14 -8.61
N ASN A 101 4.92 -13.95 -8.40
CA ASN A 101 5.59 -13.83 -7.11
C ASN A 101 6.66 -12.71 -7.11
N GLU A 102 6.85 -11.94 -8.19
CA GLU A 102 7.86 -10.88 -8.26
C GLU A 102 7.26 -9.49 -8.04
N ILE A 103 7.93 -8.68 -7.21
CA ILE A 103 7.62 -7.26 -7.03
C ILE A 103 8.42 -6.47 -8.08
N PRO A 104 7.77 -5.73 -9.00
CA PRO A 104 8.43 -4.98 -10.05
C PRO A 104 9.23 -3.80 -9.48
N SER A 105 10.15 -3.26 -10.27
CA SER A 105 10.85 -2.01 -9.93
C SER A 105 9.95 -0.78 -10.09
N GLY A 106 10.09 0.17 -9.18
CA GLY A 106 9.50 1.51 -9.24
C GLY A 106 10.30 2.52 -8.42
N ASP A 107 9.86 3.77 -8.39
CA ASP A 107 10.45 4.81 -7.53
C ASP A 107 10.07 4.60 -6.05
N ILE A 108 8.81 4.22 -5.81
CA ILE A 108 8.22 4.10 -4.47
C ILE A 108 7.60 2.71 -4.30
N LEU A 109 8.02 1.95 -3.29
CA LEU A 109 7.31 0.76 -2.79
C LEU A 109 6.43 1.18 -1.61
N ILE A 110 5.16 0.78 -1.63
CA ILE A 110 4.20 1.03 -0.54
C ILE A 110 3.65 -0.30 -0.04
N HIS A 111 3.74 -0.53 1.27
CA HIS A 111 3.13 -1.69 1.93
C HIS A 111 2.11 -1.23 2.97
N SER A 112 0.82 -1.54 2.76
CA SER A 112 -0.30 -1.05 3.58
C SER A 112 -0.76 -2.01 4.69
N GLY A 113 0.20 -2.54 5.47
CA GLY A 113 -0.08 -3.34 6.67
C GLY A 113 -0.22 -4.84 6.47
N ASP A 114 -0.28 -5.56 7.58
CA ASP A 114 -0.32 -7.03 7.71
C ASP A 114 0.89 -7.71 7.04
N PHE A 115 2.09 -7.25 7.42
CA PHE A 115 3.39 -7.75 6.99
C PHE A 115 3.69 -9.16 7.55
N TYR A 116 3.41 -9.38 8.84
CA TYR A 116 3.64 -10.66 9.51
C TYR A 116 2.35 -11.22 10.14
N SER A 117 2.42 -12.43 10.68
CA SER A 117 1.33 -12.99 11.50
C SER A 117 1.89 -14.03 12.47
N ASN A 118 1.43 -13.97 13.73
CA ASN A 118 1.79 -14.94 14.77
C ASN A 118 0.89 -16.18 14.76
N HIS A 119 -0.14 -16.20 13.91
CA HIS A 119 -1.19 -17.23 13.91
C HIS A 119 -1.06 -18.25 12.76
N SER A 120 0.00 -18.19 11.96
CA SER A 120 0.23 -19.09 10.82
C SER A 120 1.19 -20.25 11.18
N GLY A 121 0.65 -21.31 11.78
CA GLY A 121 1.31 -22.62 11.89
C GLY A 121 1.97 -22.96 13.22
N VAL A 122 2.59 -24.15 13.27
CA VAL A 122 3.02 -24.89 14.48
C VAL A 122 4.09 -24.17 15.34
N PHE A 123 4.74 -23.14 14.80
CA PHE A 123 5.70 -22.32 15.53
C PHE A 123 5.16 -20.90 15.65
N SER A 124 4.81 -20.49 16.87
CA SER A 124 4.47 -19.10 17.16
C SER A 124 5.65 -18.21 16.75
N ARG A 125 5.45 -17.34 15.77
CA ARG A 125 6.41 -16.28 15.49
C ARG A 125 6.41 -15.31 16.67
N SER A 126 7.56 -14.70 16.89
CA SER A 126 7.84 -13.86 18.05
C SER A 126 7.09 -12.52 17.97
N ASP A 127 6.49 -12.08 19.08
CA ASP A 127 5.99 -10.70 19.25
C ASP A 127 7.12 -9.73 19.66
N ASN A 128 8.39 -10.15 19.62
CA ASN A 128 9.52 -9.29 19.94
C ASN A 128 9.68 -8.17 18.90
N PHE A 129 9.53 -6.93 19.37
CA PHE A 129 9.67 -5.71 18.59
C PHE A 129 10.96 -5.64 17.76
N GLU A 130 12.11 -5.99 18.32
CA GLU A 130 13.40 -5.89 17.60
C GLU A 130 13.52 -6.96 16.51
N GLU A 131 13.04 -8.19 16.76
CA GLU A 131 13.03 -9.27 15.77
C GLU A 131 12.07 -8.98 14.61
N ILE A 132 10.87 -8.47 14.91
CA ILE A 132 9.88 -8.04 13.91
C ILE A 132 10.43 -6.90 13.05
N VAL A 133 11.01 -5.87 13.66
CA VAL A 133 11.56 -4.74 12.88
C VAL A 133 12.80 -5.17 12.08
N GLN A 134 13.62 -6.11 12.56
CA GLN A 134 14.69 -6.68 11.77
C GLN A 134 14.17 -7.47 10.56
N MET A 135 13.11 -8.27 10.73
CA MET A 135 12.44 -8.95 9.60
C MET A 135 11.91 -7.96 8.56
N MET A 136 11.35 -6.83 9.01
CA MET A 136 10.87 -5.75 8.13
C MET A 136 12.03 -5.06 7.40
N ASN A 137 13.14 -4.76 8.09
CA ASN A 137 14.34 -4.22 7.44
C ASN A 137 14.85 -5.17 6.35
N ASP A 138 15.09 -6.43 6.69
CA ASP A 138 15.51 -7.47 5.75
C ASP A 138 14.56 -7.58 4.54
N PHE A 139 13.26 -7.34 4.73
CA PHE A 139 12.28 -7.29 3.65
C PHE A 139 12.44 -6.06 2.75
N PHE A 140 12.38 -4.86 3.31
CA PHE A 140 12.46 -3.63 2.52
C PHE A 140 13.83 -3.41 1.87
N ASP A 141 14.88 -3.96 2.47
CA ASP A 141 16.25 -3.91 1.94
C ASP A 141 16.41 -4.70 0.62
N ARG A 142 15.64 -5.77 0.40
CA ARG A 142 15.68 -6.57 -0.84
C ARG A 142 15.23 -5.81 -2.09
N PHE A 143 14.47 -4.72 -1.95
CA PHE A 143 13.83 -4.06 -3.07
C PHE A 143 14.60 -2.79 -3.51
N PRO A 144 14.83 -2.58 -4.82
CA PRO A 144 15.67 -1.50 -5.35
C PRO A 144 14.98 -0.11 -5.37
N HIS A 145 13.76 0.00 -4.85
CA HIS A 145 12.97 1.23 -4.84
C HIS A 145 13.68 2.33 -4.04
N LYS A 146 13.59 3.58 -4.50
CA LYS A 146 14.26 4.75 -3.89
C LYS A 146 13.64 5.08 -2.54
N ILE A 147 12.30 5.07 -2.51
CA ILE A 147 11.48 5.29 -1.33
C ILE A 147 10.72 3.99 -1.03
N LYS A 148 10.61 3.67 0.26
CA LYS A 148 9.82 2.54 0.77
C LYS A 148 8.95 3.09 1.89
N LEU A 149 7.62 3.02 1.76
CA LEU A 149 6.65 3.49 2.74
C LEU A 149 5.93 2.30 3.36
N PHE A 150 5.79 2.30 4.68
CA PHE A 150 5.06 1.28 5.42
C PHE A 150 3.96 1.91 6.29
N VAL A 151 2.76 1.33 6.24
CA VAL A 151 1.69 1.54 7.21
C VAL A 151 1.43 0.20 7.89
N ALA A 152 1.18 0.18 9.20
CA ALA A 152 0.89 -1.04 9.94
C ALA A 152 -0.57 -1.49 9.76
N GLY A 153 -0.84 -2.78 9.99
CA GLY A 153 -2.17 -3.38 10.03
C GLY A 153 -2.47 -4.07 11.36
N ASN A 154 -3.52 -4.90 11.38
CA ASN A 154 -3.97 -5.57 12.61
C ASN A 154 -3.08 -6.71 13.11
N HIS A 155 -2.13 -7.18 12.31
CA HIS A 155 -1.12 -8.13 12.77
C HIS A 155 0.13 -7.46 13.37
N GLU A 156 0.36 -6.16 13.18
CA GLU A 156 1.52 -5.44 13.71
C GLU A 156 1.36 -5.04 15.20
N THR A 157 0.96 -5.99 16.05
CA THR A 157 0.79 -5.82 17.51
C THR A 157 2.04 -5.30 18.22
N ALA A 158 3.23 -5.66 17.74
CA ALA A 158 4.50 -5.19 18.30
C ALA A 158 4.74 -3.67 18.15
N LEU A 159 3.99 -2.99 17.27
CA LEU A 159 4.15 -1.57 16.95
C LEU A 159 3.14 -0.66 17.67
N GLU A 160 1.93 -1.12 18.00
CA GLU A 160 0.79 -0.27 18.39
C GLU A 160 1.04 0.65 19.60
N HIS A 161 1.89 0.22 20.55
CA HIS A 161 2.17 0.99 21.77
C HIS A 161 3.58 1.60 21.80
N LYS A 162 4.32 1.53 20.68
CA LYS A 162 5.63 2.19 20.55
C LYS A 162 5.45 3.61 20.03
N LYS A 163 6.32 4.53 20.45
CA LYS A 163 6.35 5.90 19.91
C LYS A 163 6.87 5.83 18.46
N LEU A 164 6.38 6.73 17.60
CA LEU A 164 6.76 6.77 16.17
C LEU A 164 8.29 6.79 15.96
N HIS A 165 9.01 7.66 16.67
CA HIS A 165 10.48 7.73 16.57
C HIS A 165 11.13 6.40 16.99
N THR A 166 10.62 5.74 18.04
CA THR A 166 11.15 4.45 18.50
C THR A 166 11.06 3.40 17.40
N ILE A 167 9.97 3.37 16.63
CA ILE A 167 9.83 2.47 15.47
C ILE A 167 10.76 2.91 14.35
N GLN A 168 10.74 4.18 13.96
CA GLN A 168 11.49 4.70 12.82
C GLN A 168 13.02 4.61 12.97
N GLU A 169 13.54 4.73 14.19
CA GLU A 169 14.95 4.53 14.55
C GLU A 169 15.44 3.09 14.30
N ARG A 170 14.55 2.10 14.36
CA ARG A 170 14.88 0.67 14.11
C ARG A 170 14.51 0.29 12.68
N LEU A 171 13.34 0.73 12.18
CA LEU A 171 12.88 0.48 10.82
C LEU A 171 13.55 1.45 9.84
N ILE A 172 14.87 1.35 9.71
CA ILE A 172 15.70 2.22 8.88
C ILE A 172 15.55 1.96 7.37
N SER A 173 14.84 0.91 6.97
CA SER A 173 14.70 0.49 5.56
C SER A 173 13.43 0.99 4.89
N ALA A 174 12.48 1.51 5.66
CA ALA A 174 11.25 2.10 5.18
C ALA A 174 10.84 3.28 6.07
N THR A 175 10.19 4.28 5.49
CA THR A 175 9.54 5.34 6.26
C THR A 175 8.22 4.80 6.79
N TYR A 176 8.08 4.75 8.12
CA TYR A 176 6.85 4.33 8.79
C TYR A 176 5.88 5.50 8.89
N LEU A 177 4.67 5.29 8.38
CA LEU A 177 3.58 6.27 8.42
C LEU A 177 2.51 5.81 9.41
N CYS A 178 2.33 6.59 10.47
CA CYS A 178 1.35 6.36 11.51
C CYS A 178 0.78 7.72 11.95
N ASN A 179 -0.30 8.12 11.29
CA ASN A 179 -0.92 9.44 11.35
C ASN A 179 0.02 10.56 10.91
N THR A 180 0.93 10.24 9.97
CA THR A 180 1.96 11.15 9.48
C THR A 180 1.93 11.30 7.96
N SER A 181 2.41 12.46 7.52
CA SER A 181 2.57 12.79 6.10
C SER A 181 4.00 12.52 5.63
N PHE A 182 4.15 12.21 4.36
CA PHE A 182 5.43 12.17 3.65
C PHE A 182 5.28 12.87 2.31
N THR A 183 6.31 13.55 1.81
CA THR A 183 6.25 14.28 0.53
C THR A 183 7.43 13.89 -0.35
N TYR A 184 7.15 13.52 -1.60
CA TYR A 184 8.19 13.23 -2.59
C TYR A 184 7.78 13.79 -3.95
N LYS A 185 8.66 14.60 -4.56
CA LYS A 185 8.42 15.25 -5.86
C LYS A 185 7.07 15.97 -5.96
N GLY A 186 6.65 16.61 -4.87
CA GLY A 186 5.37 17.35 -4.77
C GLY A 186 4.15 16.50 -4.40
N ILE A 187 4.22 15.17 -4.51
CA ILE A 187 3.15 14.23 -4.12
C ILE A 187 3.08 14.15 -2.60
N ASN A 188 1.90 14.40 -2.04
CA ASN A 188 1.65 14.40 -0.60
C ASN A 188 1.00 13.07 -0.18
N PHE A 189 1.76 12.21 0.50
CA PHE A 189 1.33 10.94 1.06
C PHE A 189 0.84 11.13 2.50
N TYR A 190 -0.17 10.39 2.93
CA TYR A 190 -0.54 10.25 4.35
C TYR A 190 -0.82 8.79 4.69
N GLY A 191 -0.30 8.31 5.82
CA GLY A 191 -0.47 6.90 6.24
C GLY A 191 -1.05 6.76 7.64
N ALA A 192 -2.04 5.88 7.81
CA ALA A 192 -2.67 5.59 9.10
C ALA A 192 -3.14 4.11 9.23
N PRO A 193 -2.82 3.42 10.34
CA PRO A 193 -2.88 1.95 10.41
C PRO A 193 -4.25 1.38 10.83
N TYR A 194 -5.21 2.21 11.22
CA TYR A 194 -6.37 1.73 11.98
C TYR A 194 -7.36 0.89 11.18
N SER A 195 -7.96 -0.08 11.88
CA SER A 195 -9.01 -0.94 11.35
C SER A 195 -10.23 -1.00 12.28
N PRO A 196 -11.46 -1.12 11.74
CA PRO A 196 -12.66 -1.33 12.56
C PRO A 196 -12.59 -2.63 13.35
N PHE A 197 -13.08 -2.62 14.59
CA PHE A 197 -13.22 -3.84 15.39
C PHE A 197 -14.12 -4.88 14.71
N ARG A 198 -13.65 -6.14 14.71
CA ARG A 198 -14.46 -7.33 14.42
C ARG A 198 -14.49 -8.28 15.60
N LEU A 199 -15.62 -8.97 15.74
CA LEU A 199 -15.75 -10.09 16.66
C LEU A 199 -14.91 -11.29 16.16
N MET A 200 -14.34 -12.06 17.09
CA MET A 200 -13.68 -13.36 16.82
C MET A 200 -12.47 -13.31 15.87
N THR A 201 -11.72 -12.21 15.84
CA THR A 201 -10.36 -12.16 15.28
C THR A 201 -9.29 -12.27 16.36
N ASN A 202 -8.16 -12.92 16.02
CA ASN A 202 -6.97 -12.98 16.87
C ASN A 202 -5.98 -11.83 16.58
N ALA A 203 -6.10 -11.19 15.41
CA ALA A 203 -5.36 -9.97 15.08
C ALA A 203 -5.95 -8.79 15.86
N ARG A 204 -5.09 -7.97 16.49
CA ARG A 204 -5.51 -6.96 17.47
C ARG A 204 -4.86 -5.59 17.32
N GLY A 205 -3.80 -5.49 16.51
CA GLY A 205 -3.07 -4.25 16.28
C GLY A 205 -3.96 -3.14 15.72
N PHE A 206 -3.85 -1.94 16.26
CA PHE A 206 -4.49 -0.72 15.76
C PHE A 206 -6.02 -0.85 15.56
N ILE A 207 -6.67 -1.75 16.30
CA ILE A 207 -8.11 -1.97 16.20
C ILE A 207 -8.86 -0.92 17.03
N CYS A 208 -9.70 -0.13 16.36
CA CYS A 208 -10.47 0.93 17.00
C CYS A 208 -11.98 0.70 16.91
N ASN A 209 -12.70 1.16 17.95
CA ASN A 209 -14.14 1.35 17.87
C ASN A 209 -14.48 2.57 16.98
N SER A 210 -15.72 2.65 16.50
CA SER A 210 -16.15 3.66 15.52
C SER A 210 -15.89 5.11 15.96
N ARG A 211 -16.00 5.42 17.26
CA ARG A 211 -15.74 6.78 17.77
C ARG A 211 -14.26 7.13 17.75
N LYS A 212 -13.38 6.21 18.20
CA LYS A 212 -11.93 6.42 18.18
C LYS A 212 -11.40 6.48 16.76
N ILE A 213 -11.83 5.58 15.88
CA ILE A 213 -11.35 5.53 14.49
C ILE A 213 -11.73 6.81 13.72
N ALA A 214 -12.94 7.34 13.97
CA ALA A 214 -13.39 8.61 13.41
C ALA A 214 -12.65 9.86 13.95
N ALA A 215 -11.87 9.76 15.03
CA ALA A 215 -10.96 10.83 15.43
C ALA A 215 -9.76 10.90 14.49
N HIS A 216 -9.08 9.76 14.29
CA HIS A 216 -7.92 9.67 13.41
C HIS A 216 -8.22 10.03 11.95
N TRP A 217 -9.40 9.65 11.42
CA TRP A 217 -9.77 10.02 10.06
C TRP A 217 -10.00 11.53 9.86
N ARG A 218 -10.36 12.28 10.92
CA ARG A 218 -10.45 13.75 10.88
C ARG A 218 -9.09 14.43 10.92
N GLU A 219 -8.04 13.75 11.38
CA GLU A 219 -6.65 14.26 11.43
C GLU A 219 -5.97 14.21 10.05
N ILE A 220 -6.52 13.48 9.07
CA ILE A 220 -5.96 13.39 7.70
C ILE A 220 -6.03 14.78 7.02
N PRO A 221 -4.92 15.36 6.55
CA PRO A 221 -4.91 16.63 5.84
C PRO A 221 -5.72 16.61 4.54
N SER A 222 -6.43 17.70 4.24
CA SER A 222 -7.21 17.81 2.98
C SER A 222 -6.35 17.96 1.71
N LYS A 223 -5.01 17.99 1.84
CA LYS A 223 -4.05 18.10 0.72
C LYS A 223 -3.33 16.77 0.44
N THR A 224 -3.90 15.64 0.87
CA THR A 224 -3.35 14.30 0.62
C THR A 224 -3.68 13.85 -0.80
N ASP A 225 -2.65 13.65 -1.63
CA ASP A 225 -2.79 13.11 -2.99
C ASP A 225 -2.93 11.58 -2.96
N VAL A 226 -2.15 10.93 -2.08
CA VAL A 226 -2.11 9.47 -1.90
C VAL A 226 -2.38 9.13 -0.45
N LEU A 227 -3.55 8.59 -0.17
CA LEU A 227 -3.91 8.08 1.16
C LEU A 227 -3.54 6.60 1.28
N ILE A 228 -2.92 6.21 2.38
CA ILE A 228 -2.53 4.83 2.67
C ILE A 228 -3.18 4.44 4.00
N THR A 229 -4.10 3.47 3.98
CA THR A 229 -4.69 2.90 5.20
C THR A 229 -4.59 1.39 5.17
N HIS A 230 -4.63 0.71 6.31
CA HIS A 230 -4.73 -0.75 6.27
C HIS A 230 -6.14 -1.19 5.88
N ALA A 231 -7.16 -0.73 6.62
CA ALA A 231 -8.56 -1.05 6.30
C ALA A 231 -9.08 -0.26 5.08
N PRO A 232 -9.99 -0.86 4.29
CA PRO A 232 -10.70 -0.17 3.22
C PRO A 232 -11.77 0.82 3.73
N PRO A 233 -12.15 1.82 2.92
CA PRO A 233 -13.39 2.56 3.14
C PRO A 233 -14.61 1.65 2.89
N TYR A 234 -15.66 1.81 3.68
CA TYR A 234 -16.86 0.98 3.60
C TYR A 234 -17.55 1.06 2.22
N GLY A 235 -17.91 -0.09 1.65
CA GLY A 235 -18.55 -0.18 0.34
C GLY A 235 -17.58 -0.05 -0.85
N ILE A 236 -16.28 -0.19 -0.63
CA ILE A 236 -15.21 -0.04 -1.65
C ILE A 236 -14.19 -1.17 -1.49
N LEU A 237 -14.19 -2.16 -2.40
CA LEU A 237 -13.25 -3.29 -2.40
C LEU A 237 -13.15 -4.03 -1.04
N ASP A 238 -14.25 -4.04 -0.28
CA ASP A 238 -14.33 -4.45 1.11
C ASP A 238 -15.35 -5.57 1.37
N LEU A 239 -15.84 -6.25 0.32
CA LEU A 239 -16.68 -7.43 0.52
C LEU A 239 -15.81 -8.62 0.95
N ALA A 240 -16.17 -9.22 2.08
CA ALA A 240 -15.57 -10.43 2.62
C ALA A 240 -16.67 -11.41 3.10
N THR A 241 -16.28 -12.63 3.45
CA THR A 241 -17.20 -13.61 4.09
C THR A 241 -17.88 -13.02 5.33
N ASP A 242 -19.21 -13.09 5.41
CA ASP A 242 -19.96 -12.61 6.56
C ASP A 242 -19.81 -13.57 7.74
N TRP A 243 -19.38 -13.04 8.89
CA TRP A 243 -19.21 -13.83 10.09
C TRP A 243 -20.53 -14.30 10.70
N SER A 244 -21.65 -13.61 10.47
CA SER A 244 -22.96 -14.03 10.99
C SER A 244 -23.32 -15.44 10.50
N THR A 245 -22.98 -15.76 9.24
CA THR A 245 -23.19 -17.08 8.64
C THR A 245 -22.34 -18.19 9.24
N ARG A 246 -21.21 -17.89 9.90
CA ARG A 246 -20.39 -18.92 10.58
C ARG A 246 -21.00 -19.42 11.90
N LYS A 247 -22.05 -18.77 12.42
CA LYS A 247 -22.71 -19.16 13.69
C LYS A 247 -23.61 -20.39 13.61
N ILE A 248 -23.79 -21.02 12.44
CA ILE A 248 -24.59 -22.25 12.30
C ILE A 248 -23.73 -23.45 11.87
N PRO A 249 -22.80 -23.93 12.73
CA PRO A 249 -22.03 -25.13 12.44
C PRO A 249 -22.91 -26.38 12.58
N LYS A 250 -23.59 -26.77 11.47
CA LYS A 250 -24.08 -28.13 11.10
C LYS A 250 -25.29 -28.11 10.14
N LEU A 251 -25.97 -26.98 9.92
CA LEU A 251 -26.93 -26.90 8.81
C LEU A 251 -26.15 -26.79 7.49
N SER A 252 -26.52 -27.62 6.52
CA SER A 252 -25.70 -27.88 5.34
C SER A 252 -25.54 -26.62 4.46
N LYS A 253 -24.59 -26.67 3.50
CA LYS A 253 -24.42 -25.63 2.47
C LYS A 253 -25.73 -25.28 1.72
N ALA A 254 -26.72 -26.16 1.73
CA ALA A 254 -28.04 -25.87 1.17
C ALA A 254 -28.83 -24.83 1.99
N PHE A 255 -28.70 -24.78 3.31
CA PHE A 255 -29.44 -23.81 4.14
C PHE A 255 -28.93 -22.38 3.97
N HIS A 256 -27.64 -22.18 3.67
CA HIS A 256 -27.10 -20.88 3.28
C HIS A 256 -27.63 -20.38 1.92
N ARG A 257 -28.14 -21.27 1.05
CA ARG A 257 -28.86 -20.88 -0.18
C ARG A 257 -30.33 -20.50 0.08
N VAL A 258 -30.85 -20.72 1.29
CA VAL A 258 -32.23 -20.40 1.69
C VAL A 258 -32.30 -19.09 2.50
N ILE A 259 -31.15 -18.48 2.84
CA ILE A 259 -31.13 -17.07 3.20
C ILE A 259 -31.54 -16.29 1.95
N LEU A 260 -32.77 -15.78 1.96
CA LEU A 260 -33.33 -14.90 0.93
C LEU A 260 -32.28 -13.86 0.55
N ALA A 261 -31.93 -13.81 -0.73
CA ALA A 261 -31.00 -12.83 -1.26
C ALA A 261 -31.66 -11.46 -1.18
N SER A 262 -31.38 -10.73 -0.09
CA SER A 262 -31.72 -9.32 0.01
C SER A 262 -30.63 -8.49 -0.67
N THR A 263 -31.05 -7.51 -1.46
CA THR A 263 -30.16 -6.49 -2.01
C THR A 263 -29.49 -5.74 -0.87
N CYS A 264 -28.16 -5.63 -0.88
CA CYS A 264 -27.44 -4.91 0.16
C CYS A 264 -27.75 -3.40 0.10
N GLU A 265 -28.22 -2.82 1.19
CA GLU A 265 -28.52 -1.38 1.30
C GLU A 265 -27.31 -0.47 0.96
N THR A 266 -26.08 -0.97 1.12
CA THR A 266 -24.84 -0.22 0.90
C THR A 266 -24.42 -0.14 -0.57
N CYS A 267 -24.60 -1.22 -1.34
CA CYS A 267 -24.10 -1.33 -2.72
C CYS A 267 -25.15 -1.69 -3.76
N GLY A 268 -26.38 -2.03 -3.36
CA GLY A 268 -27.47 -2.46 -4.23
C GLY A 268 -27.31 -3.87 -4.80
N LEU A 269 -26.23 -4.58 -4.49
CA LEU A 269 -25.93 -5.91 -5.02
C LEU A 269 -26.37 -7.02 -4.07
N GLU A 270 -26.70 -8.19 -4.62
CA GLU A 270 -26.87 -9.42 -3.85
C GLU A 270 -25.51 -10.08 -3.63
N HIS A 271 -25.15 -10.31 -2.36
CA HIS A 271 -23.93 -11.03 -1.99
C HIS A 271 -24.18 -11.94 -0.77
N PRO A 272 -24.94 -13.04 -0.94
CA PRO A 272 -25.37 -13.90 0.15
C PRO A 272 -24.18 -14.47 0.93
N GLY A 273 -24.22 -14.36 2.26
CA GLY A 273 -23.13 -14.77 3.14
C GLY A 273 -21.85 -13.94 3.02
N ARG A 274 -21.93 -12.73 2.47
CA ARG A 274 -20.84 -11.74 2.45
C ARG A 274 -21.32 -10.41 3.03
N SER A 275 -20.40 -9.67 3.63
CA SER A 275 -20.67 -8.39 4.30
C SER A 275 -19.55 -7.40 4.02
N HIS A 276 -19.88 -6.11 4.01
CA HIS A 276 -18.92 -5.03 3.87
C HIS A 276 -18.06 -4.88 5.14
N TRP A 277 -16.75 -4.91 4.96
CA TRP A 277 -15.75 -5.00 6.02
C TRP A 277 -15.01 -3.68 6.30
N GLY A 278 -15.21 -2.64 5.47
CA GLY A 278 -14.53 -1.35 5.59
C GLY A 278 -15.11 -0.39 6.63
N CYS A 279 -14.52 0.79 6.75
CA CYS A 279 -14.92 1.81 7.72
C CYS A 279 -15.87 2.88 7.12
N PRO A 280 -17.09 3.08 7.64
CA PRO A 280 -18.01 4.11 7.15
C PRO A 280 -17.47 5.53 7.33
N HIS A 281 -16.83 5.81 8.48
CA HIS A 281 -16.22 7.11 8.72
C HIS A 281 -15.08 7.41 7.74
N LEU A 282 -14.26 6.41 7.38
CA LEU A 282 -13.20 6.57 6.37
C LEU A 282 -13.80 6.83 4.97
N ARG A 283 -14.87 6.11 4.60
CA ARG A 283 -15.60 6.34 3.35
C ARG A 283 -16.07 7.79 3.25
N ASP A 284 -16.66 8.33 4.32
CA ASP A 284 -17.24 9.68 4.30
C ASP A 284 -16.14 10.74 4.21
N GLU A 285 -15.07 10.60 5.00
CA GLU A 285 -13.88 11.47 4.94
C GLU A 285 -13.24 11.48 3.53
N VAL A 286 -13.06 10.30 2.92
CA VAL A 286 -12.44 10.15 1.60
C VAL A 286 -13.34 10.66 0.47
N LEU A 287 -14.64 10.32 0.46
CA LEU A 287 -15.55 10.70 -0.63
C LEU A 287 -16.05 12.15 -0.55
N ILE A 288 -15.99 12.79 0.63
CA ILE A 288 -16.57 14.13 0.86
C ILE A 288 -15.48 15.18 1.04
N ARG A 289 -14.50 14.95 1.92
CA ARG A 289 -13.52 15.98 2.34
C ARG A 289 -12.16 15.84 1.68
N ILE A 290 -11.50 14.69 1.84
CA ILE A 290 -10.08 14.50 1.48
C ILE A 290 -9.93 14.37 -0.04
N LYS A 291 -10.74 13.50 -0.66
CA LYS A 291 -10.74 13.22 -2.11
C LYS A 291 -9.32 13.06 -2.71
N PRO A 292 -8.50 12.14 -2.17
CA PRO A 292 -7.17 11.87 -2.71
C PRO A 292 -7.30 11.36 -4.15
N GLN A 293 -6.28 11.55 -4.99
CA GLN A 293 -6.28 10.93 -6.32
C GLN A 293 -6.21 9.40 -6.21
N LEU A 294 -5.49 8.90 -5.20
CA LEU A 294 -5.21 7.49 -4.99
C LEU A 294 -5.39 7.11 -3.50
N HIS A 295 -6.13 6.03 -3.23
CA HIS A 295 -6.30 5.46 -1.90
C HIS A 295 -5.89 3.98 -1.91
N LEU A 296 -4.80 3.68 -1.21
CA LEU A 296 -4.11 2.39 -1.18
C LEU A 296 -4.37 1.68 0.15
N PHE A 297 -4.82 0.43 0.11
CA PHE A 297 -5.14 -0.38 1.29
C PHE A 297 -5.07 -1.90 1.03
N GLY A 298 -5.42 -2.70 2.04
CA GLY A 298 -5.53 -4.15 1.94
C GLY A 298 -6.62 -4.68 2.86
N HIS A 299 -6.25 -5.51 3.83
CA HIS A 299 -7.08 -6.09 4.90
C HIS A 299 -8.18 -7.07 4.45
N VAL A 300 -8.87 -6.79 3.34
CA VAL A 300 -9.94 -7.63 2.81
C VAL A 300 -9.39 -8.44 1.64
N HIS A 301 -8.95 -9.68 1.91
CA HIS A 301 -8.20 -10.49 0.96
C HIS A 301 -8.99 -10.83 -0.32
N ASP A 302 -10.29 -11.10 -0.17
CA ASP A 302 -11.22 -11.34 -1.29
C ASP A 302 -11.45 -10.08 -2.15
N GLY A 303 -11.05 -8.90 -1.67
CA GLY A 303 -11.31 -7.60 -2.27
C GLY A 303 -10.18 -7.09 -3.16
N ASN A 304 -9.09 -7.87 -3.36
CA ASN A 304 -7.95 -7.46 -4.18
C ASN A 304 -8.40 -6.97 -5.57
N GLY A 305 -7.99 -5.75 -5.93
CA GLY A 305 -8.35 -5.13 -7.19
C GLY A 305 -8.18 -3.61 -7.18
N ILE A 306 -8.60 -2.99 -8.28
CA ILE A 306 -8.59 -1.54 -8.48
C ILE A 306 -10.00 -1.09 -8.86
N MET A 307 -10.45 0.04 -8.31
CA MET A 307 -11.76 0.65 -8.57
C MET A 307 -11.63 2.16 -8.64
N THR A 308 -12.29 2.82 -9.61
CA THR A 308 -12.42 4.29 -9.61
C THR A 308 -13.84 4.69 -9.22
N LYS A 309 -14.00 5.65 -8.29
CA LYS A 309 -15.30 6.18 -7.86
C LYS A 309 -15.18 7.66 -7.49
N LYS A 310 -16.04 8.51 -8.04
CA LYS A 310 -16.03 9.99 -7.86
C LYS A 310 -14.66 10.64 -8.15
N GLY A 311 -13.93 10.14 -9.16
CA GLY A 311 -12.60 10.64 -9.53
C GLY A 311 -11.43 10.17 -8.65
N ILE A 312 -11.70 9.35 -7.64
CA ILE A 312 -10.70 8.75 -6.75
C ILE A 312 -10.44 7.32 -7.23
N THR A 313 -9.17 6.94 -7.36
CA THR A 313 -8.76 5.55 -7.61
C THR A 313 -8.46 4.86 -6.28
N PHE A 314 -9.10 3.71 -6.05
CA PHE A 314 -8.97 2.87 -4.87
C PHE A 314 -8.28 1.57 -5.25
N ALA A 315 -7.34 1.11 -4.44
CA ALA A 315 -6.59 -0.11 -4.69
C ALA A 315 -6.47 -0.96 -3.43
N ASN A 316 -6.98 -2.19 -3.51
CA ASN A 316 -6.76 -3.23 -2.54
C ASN A 316 -5.66 -4.15 -3.08
N SER A 317 -4.47 -4.11 -2.46
CA SER A 317 -3.31 -4.92 -2.86
C SER A 317 -3.04 -6.09 -1.90
N SER A 318 -4.09 -6.64 -1.26
CA SER A 318 -3.95 -7.78 -0.35
C SER A 318 -3.34 -8.99 -1.08
N TYR A 319 -2.08 -9.29 -0.74
CA TYR A 319 -1.23 -10.28 -1.40
C TYR A 319 -1.45 -11.71 -0.87
N ALA A 320 -2.36 -11.86 0.09
CA ALA A 320 -2.64 -13.09 0.82
C ALA A 320 -3.30 -14.18 -0.05
N ILE A 321 -4.20 -13.80 -0.96
CA ILE A 321 -4.85 -14.70 -1.94
C ILE A 321 -4.32 -14.42 -3.34
N PHE A 322 -4.30 -13.15 -3.75
CA PHE A 322 -3.88 -12.73 -5.09
C PHE A 322 -2.50 -12.08 -5.02
N LYS A 323 -1.46 -12.85 -5.36
CA LYS A 323 -0.06 -12.43 -5.36
C LYS A 323 0.27 -11.51 -6.54
N ARG A 324 -0.36 -10.34 -6.58
CA ARG A 324 -0.14 -9.32 -7.62
C ARG A 324 -0.01 -7.95 -6.96
N PRO A 325 1.13 -7.25 -7.15
CA PRO A 325 1.25 -5.86 -6.76
C PRO A 325 0.47 -4.98 -7.76
N HIS A 326 -0.12 -3.89 -7.28
CA HIS A 326 -0.70 -2.88 -8.16
C HIS A 326 0.34 -1.79 -8.48
N ILE A 327 0.36 -1.32 -9.73
CA ILE A 327 1.34 -0.34 -10.21
C ILE A 327 0.60 0.92 -10.67
N PHE A 328 1.06 2.08 -10.21
CA PHE A 328 0.51 3.39 -10.58
C PHE A 328 1.63 4.31 -11.04
N ASP A 329 1.50 4.87 -12.24
CA ASP A 329 2.42 5.87 -12.76
C ASP A 329 1.80 7.26 -12.58
N PHE A 330 2.50 8.13 -11.86
CA PHE A 330 2.14 9.53 -11.69
C PHE A 330 2.87 10.40 -12.72
N PHE A 331 2.13 11.10 -13.56
CA PHE A 331 2.69 11.97 -14.59
C PHE A 331 2.60 13.43 -14.14
N THR A 332 3.74 14.09 -13.94
CA THR A 332 3.78 15.55 -13.75
C THR A 332 4.09 16.27 -15.05
N ASN A 333 3.38 17.37 -15.28
CA ASN A 333 3.79 18.39 -16.23
C ASN A 333 4.74 19.35 -15.51
N THR A 334 6.00 19.41 -15.96
CA THR A 334 7.00 20.41 -15.53
C THR A 334 6.96 21.62 -16.44
#